data_AF-A0A7X5V3H1-F1
#
_entry.id   AF-A0A7X5V3H1-F1
#
_cell.length_a   1.000
_cell.length_b   1.000
_cell.length_c   1.000
_cell.angle_alpha   90.00
_cell.angle_beta   90.00
_cell.angle_gamma   90.00
#
_symmetry.space_group_name_H-M   'P 1'
#
loop_
_entity.id
_entity.type
_entity.pdbx_description
1 polymer ?
#
loop_
_entity_poly.entity_id
_entity_poly.type
_entity_poly.pdbx_seq_one_letter_code
_entity_poly.pdbx_strand_id
1 'polypeptide(L)' 'MLTLDTATFAATKDNPGGPVMLLVDDGVEPHGPVTDADGNVSKASAAAYLVAYAILAGFVGYLIFAL' A
#
# COMPACT_ATOMS: atom_id res chain seq x y z
N MET A 1 -4.47 -8.72 1.61
CA MET A 1 -5.83 -8.71 2.24
C MET A 1 -6.73 -9.50 1.31
N LEU A 2 -7.53 -10.43 1.83
CA LEU A 2 -8.44 -11.23 1.00
C LEU A 2 -9.67 -10.38 0.63
N THR A 3 -9.88 -10.16 -0.67
CA THR A 3 -11.04 -9.45 -1.23
C THR A 3 -11.80 -10.38 -2.16
N LEU A 4 -13.10 -10.12 -2.36
CA LEU A 4 -13.89 -10.89 -3.32
C LEU A 4 -13.52 -10.46 -4.73
N ASP A 5 -13.24 -11.42 -5.62
CA ASP A 5 -13.14 -11.18 -7.06
C ASP A 5 -14.52 -10.78 -7.61
N THR A 6 -14.78 -9.48 -7.57
CA THR A 6 -16.04 -8.88 -8.01
C THR A 6 -16.26 -9.05 -9.51
N ALA A 7 -15.20 -9.19 -10.30
CA ALA A 7 -15.32 -9.39 -11.75
C ALA A 7 -15.85 -10.79 -12.06
N THR A 8 -15.24 -11.83 -11.47
CA THR A 8 -15.72 -13.21 -11.63
C THR A 8 -17.09 -13.42 -11.02
N PHE A 9 -17.36 -12.81 -9.85
CA PHE A 9 -18.68 -12.84 -9.24
C PHE A 9 -19.74 -12.20 -10.15
N ALA A 10 -19.50 -11.00 -10.66
CA ALA A 10 -20.44 -10.29 -11.53
C ALA A 10 -20.72 -11.04 -12.84
N ALA A 11 -19.71 -11.73 -13.38
CA ALA A 11 -19.83 -12.53 -14.59
C ALA A 11 -20.65 -13.82 -14.40
N THR A 12 -20.73 -14.35 -13.17
CA THR A 12 -21.31 -15.68 -12.90
C THR A 12 -22.54 -15.65 -12.01
N LYS A 13 -22.91 -14.49 -11.45
CA LYS A 13 -24.06 -14.33 -10.53
C LYS A 13 -25.40 -14.86 -11.05
N ASP A 14 -25.60 -14.85 -12.36
CA ASP A 14 -26.84 -15.29 -13.00
C ASP A 14 -26.75 -16.73 -13.54
N ASN A 15 -25.66 -17.46 -13.25
CA ASN A 15 -25.51 -18.85 -13.68
C ASN A 15 -26.51 -19.77 -12.93
N PRO A 16 -27.07 -20.80 -13.59
CA PRO A 16 -28.01 -21.74 -12.97
C PRO A 16 -27.44 -22.50 -11.76
N GLY A 17 -26.10 -22.67 -11.71
CA GLY A 17 -25.38 -23.28 -10.59
C GLY A 17 -24.98 -22.30 -9.47
N GLY A 18 -25.36 -21.03 -9.61
CA GLY A 18 -24.98 -19.94 -8.70
C GLY A 18 -23.66 -19.25 -9.07
N PRO A 19 -23.36 -18.11 -8.41
CA PRO A 19 -22.12 -17.37 -8.59
C PRO A 19 -20.89 -18.17 -8.18
N VAL A 20 -19.81 -17.98 -8.92
CA VAL A 20 -18.47 -18.36 -8.47
C VAL A 20 -17.99 -17.30 -7.49
N MET A 21 -17.78 -17.70 -6.24
CA MET A 21 -17.18 -16.84 -5.21
C MET A 21 -15.72 -17.23 -5.01
N LEU A 22 -14.83 -16.33 -5.39
CA LEU A 22 -13.38 -16.50 -5.24
C LEU A 22 -12.83 -15.32 -4.44
N LEU A 23 -12.00 -15.64 -3.44
CA LEU A 23 -11.25 -14.64 -2.70
C LEU A 23 -9.87 -14.52 -3.33
N VAL A 24 -9.48 -13.30 -3.69
CA VAL A 24 -8.15 -12.96 -4.19
C VAL A 24 -7.39 -12.28 -3.06
N ASP A 25 -6.13 -12.62 -2.91
CA ASP A 25 -5.25 -11.85 -2.04
C ASP A 25 -4.64 -10.70 -2.85
N ASP A 26 -5.11 -9.48 -2.58
CA ASP A 26 -4.59 -8.26 -3.22
C ASP A 26 -3.20 -7.84 -2.70
N GLY A 27 -2.59 -8.68 -1.85
CA GLY A 27 -1.33 -8.37 -1.21
C GLY A 27 -1.47 -7.30 -0.13
N VAL A 28 -0.35 -6.70 0.24
CA VAL A 28 -0.31 -5.55 1.15
C VAL A 28 -0.04 -4.32 0.30
N GLU A 29 -0.92 -3.34 0.39
CA GLU A 29 -0.73 -2.07 -0.30
C GLU A 29 0.58 -1.44 0.22
N PRO A 30 1.56 -1.17 -0.65
CA PRO A 30 2.83 -0.60 -0.20
C PRO A 30 2.56 0.72 0.50
N HIS A 31 3.00 0.85 1.75
CA HIS A 31 3.04 2.15 2.42
C HIS A 31 4.12 3.01 1.77
N GLY A 32 3.77 3.59 0.63
CA GLY A 32 4.61 4.47 -0.17
C GLY A 32 4.24 5.94 0.03
N PRO A 33 5.01 6.85 -0.59
CA PRO A 33 4.62 8.24 -0.65
C PRO A 33 3.30 8.42 -1.39
N VAL A 34 2.48 9.37 -0.95
CA VAL A 34 1.22 9.71 -1.63
C VAL A 34 1.54 10.29 -3.00
N THR A 35 1.08 9.63 -4.05
CA THR A 35 1.29 9.98 -5.46
C THR A 35 0.00 10.45 -6.12
N ASP A 36 0.11 11.29 -7.15
CA ASP A 36 -1.01 11.63 -8.03
C ASP A 36 -1.24 10.55 -9.10
N ALA A 37 -2.24 10.76 -9.97
CA ALA A 37 -2.57 9.81 -11.04
C ALA A 37 -1.45 9.60 -12.06
N ASP A 38 -0.51 10.55 -12.17
CA ASP A 38 0.66 10.47 -13.05
C ASP A 38 1.88 9.85 -12.35
N GLY A 39 1.74 9.50 -11.06
CA GLY A 39 2.80 8.91 -10.24
C GLY A 39 3.76 9.93 -9.61
N ASN A 40 3.47 11.23 -9.68
CA ASN A 40 4.28 12.25 -9.03
C ASN A 40 4.04 12.25 -7.52
N VAL A 41 5.11 12.29 -6.73
CA VAL A 41 5.01 12.35 -5.28
C VAL A 41 4.53 13.73 -4.84
N SER A 42 3.52 13.75 -3.97
CA SER A 42 3.05 15.01 -3.37
C SER A 42 4.15 15.68 -2.55
N LYS A 43 4.25 17.01 -2.65
CA LYS A 43 5.26 17.79 -1.89
C LYS A 43 5.16 17.57 -0.39
N ALA A 44 3.94 17.44 0.15
CA ALA A 44 3.72 17.14 1.55
C ALA A 44 4.27 15.76 1.94
N SER A 45 4.04 14.73 1.12
CA SER A 45 4.59 13.40 1.36
C SER A 45 6.12 13.39 1.25
N ALA A 46 6.69 14.05 0.23
CA ALA A 46 8.14 14.19 0.09
C ALA A 46 8.77 14.85 1.32
N ALA A 47 8.19 15.93 1.84
CA ALA A 47 8.66 16.60 3.05
C ALA A 47 8.57 15.70 4.29
N ALA A 48 7.46 14.97 4.47
CA ALA A 48 7.29 14.05 5.58
C ALA A 48 8.34 12.93 5.58
N TYR A 49 8.61 12.34 4.41
CA TYR A 49 9.65 11.32 4.26
C TYR A 49 11.04 11.87 4.54
N LEU A 50 11.35 13.09 4.07
CA LEU A 50 12.63 13.74 4.36
C LEU A 50 12.85 13.92 5.87
N VAL A 51 11.82 14.38 6.59
CA VAL A 51 11.87 14.51 8.06
C VAL A 51 12.06 13.16 8.73
N ALA A 52 11.32 12.13 8.30
CA ALA A 52 11.45 10.78 8.85
C ALA A 52 12.88 10.23 8.68
N TYR A 53 13.49 10.41 7.51
CA TYR A 53 14.87 10.00 7.27
C TYR A 53 15.88 10.79 8.07
N ALA A 54 15.66 12.10 8.25
CA ALA A 54 16.54 12.92 9.08
C ALA A 54 16.52 12.46 10.55
N ILE A 55 15.34 12.14 11.10
CA ILE A 55 15.19 11.61 12.45
C ILE A 55 15.86 10.25 12.57
N LEU A 56 15.64 9.35 11.61
CA LEU A 56 16.27 8.03 11.60
C LEU A 56 17.79 8.13 11.56
N ALA A 57 18.34 8.97 10.67
CA ALA A 57 19.77 9.20 10.58
C ALA A 57 20.34 9.76 11.90
N GLY A 58 19.65 10.72 12.52
CA GLY A 58 20.02 11.28 13.82
C GLY A 58 20.01 10.22 14.93
N PHE A 59 19.00 9.36 14.97
CA PHE A 59 18.91 8.27 15.93
C PHE A 59 20.05 7.26 15.76
N VAL A 60 20.30 6.81 14.53
CA VAL A 60 21.42 5.90 14.23
C VAL A 60 22.76 6.55 14.59
N GLY A 61 22.96 7.82 14.24
CA GLY A 61 24.16 8.57 14.59
C GLY A 61 24.37 8.67 16.10
N TYR A 62 23.30 8.92 16.86
CA TYR A 62 23.34 8.91 18.32
C TYR A 62 23.75 7.55 18.88
N LEU A 63 23.14 6.45 18.40
CA LEU A 63 23.49 5.11 18.84
C LEU A 63 24.96 4.78 18.58
N ILE A 64 25.52 5.23 17.46
CA ILE A 64 26.94 5.03 17.14
C ILE A 64 27.84 5.84 18.08
N PHE A 65 27.47 7.10 18.38
CA PHE A 65 28.28 7.96 19.25
C PHE A 65 28.20 7.58 20.73
N ALA A 66 27.06 7.04 21.18
CA ALA A 66 26.80 6.72 22.58
C ALA A 66 27.24 5.31 23.01
N LEU A 67 27.65 4.45 22.05
CA LEU A 67 28.14 3.08 22.29
C LEU A 67 29.67 3.05 22.25
#